data_AF-A0A3A3EK37-F1
#
_entry.id   AF-A0A3A3EK37-F1
#
_cell.length_a   1.000
_cell.length_b   1.000
_cell.length_c   1.000
_cell.angle_alpha   90.00
_cell.angle_beta   90.00
_cell.angle_gamma   90.00
#
_symmetry.space_group_name_H-M   'P 1'
#
loop_
_entity.id
_entity.type
_entity.pdbx_description
1 polymer ?
#
loop_
_entity_poly.entity_id
_entity_poly.type
_entity_poly.pdbx_seq_one_letter_code
_entity_poly.pdbx_strand_id
1 'polypeptide(L)'
;MSNLEQQELNTLKKSAHRSFLVLLVLNISLSLLFLFTHSELFIVAVVIQVSIMILWLLPVFLFQVIYKKQPIWVSVYKSLISYRNIMEQVQWP
;
A
#
# COMPACT_ATOMS: atom_id res chain seq x y z
N MET A 1 -27.21 -3.31 -10.02
CA MET A 1 -25.85 -3.84 -9.83
C MET A 1 -25.93 -5.34 -10.04
N SER A 2 -25.20 -5.88 -11.00
CA SER A 2 -25.23 -7.32 -11.26
C SER A 2 -24.52 -8.09 -10.13
N ASN A 3 -24.89 -9.35 -9.89
CA ASN A 3 -24.21 -10.21 -8.90
C ASN A 3 -22.69 -10.27 -9.12
N LEU A 4 -22.23 -10.15 -10.38
CA LEU A 4 -20.82 -10.14 -10.76
C LEU A 4 -20.10 -8.88 -10.27
N GLU A 5 -20.68 -7.69 -10.47
CA GLU A 5 -20.09 -6.42 -10.00
C GLU A 5 -19.96 -6.40 -8.48
N GLN A 6 -20.93 -7.00 -7.77
CA GLN A 6 -20.95 -7.07 -6.32
C GLN A 6 -19.88 -8.04 -5.79
N GLN A 7 -19.66 -9.15 -6.49
CA GLN A 7 -18.60 -10.10 -6.17
C GLN A 7 -17.21 -9.51 -6.42
N GLU A 8 -17.00 -8.80 -7.53
CA GLU A 8 -15.74 -8.10 -7.83
C GLU A 8 -15.43 -7.00 -6.81
N LEU A 9 -16.45 -6.26 -6.37
CA LEU A 9 -16.27 -5.24 -5.34
C LEU A 9 -15.86 -5.87 -4.00
N ASN A 10 -16.46 -7.01 -3.65
CA ASN A 10 -16.17 -7.72 -2.41
C ASN A 10 -14.76 -8.34 -2.41
N THR A 11 -14.31 -8.92 -3.53
CA THR A 11 -12.95 -9.46 -3.65
C THR A 11 -11.91 -8.34 -3.61
N LEU A 12 -12.19 -7.22 -4.27
CA LEU A 12 -11.33 -6.04 -4.23
C LEU A 12 -11.21 -5.50 -2.79
N LYS A 13 -12.33 -5.36 -2.07
CA LYS A 13 -12.36 -4.88 -0.69
C LYS A 13 -11.59 -5.81 0.24
N LYS A 14 -11.73 -7.13 0.09
CA LYS A 14 -10.98 -8.12 0.86
C LYS A 14 -9.47 -8.03 0.62
N SER A 15 -9.05 -7.95 -0.64
CA SER A 15 -7.63 -7.79 -1.00
C SER A 15 -7.05 -6.47 -0.52
N ALA A 16 -7.84 -5.40 -0.56
CA ALA A 16 -7.44 -4.10 -0.07
C ALA A 16 -7.30 -4.06 1.45
N HIS A 17 -8.21 -4.71 2.17
CA HIS A 17 -8.14 -4.83 3.63
C HIS A 17 -6.85 -5.55 4.07
N ARG A 18 -6.48 -6.63 3.39
CA ARG A 18 -5.21 -7.33 3.64
C ARG A 18 -3.99 -6.44 3.35
N SER A 19 -4.07 -5.61 2.31
CA SER A 19 -2.99 -4.68 1.95
C SER A 19 -2.89 -3.50 2.93
N PHE A 20 -4.02 -3.04 3.46
CA PHE A 20 -4.08 -2.06 4.54
C PHE A 20 -3.46 -2.61 5.82
N LEU A 21 -3.71 -3.88 6.17
CA LEU A 21 -3.06 -4.52 7.31
C LEU A 21 -1.53 -4.56 7.17
N VAL A 22 -1.00 -4.83 5.97
CA VAL A 22 0.45 -4.79 5.73
C VAL A 22 1.01 -3.38 5.94
N LEU A 23 0.34 -2.36 5.41
CA LEU A 23 0.74 -0.96 5.62
C LEU A 23 0.67 -0.57 7.11
N LEU A 24 -0.36 -1.02 7.82
CA LEU A 24 -0.54 -0.78 9.25
C LEU A 24 0.59 -1.41 10.05
N VAL A 25 0.93 -2.68 9.78
CA VAL A 25 2.04 -3.38 10.42
C VAL A 25 3.35 -2.64 10.19
N LEU A 26 3.64 -2.22 8.95
CA LEU A 26 4.84 -1.43 8.62
C LEU A 26 4.91 -0.12 9.42
N ASN A 27 3.81 0.62 9.51
CA ASN A 27 3.77 1.87 10.27
C ASN A 27 3.92 1.63 11.78
N ILE A 28 3.32 0.57 12.33
CA ILE A 28 3.50 0.19 13.74
C ILE A 28 4.96 -0.19 14.00
N SER A 29 5.58 -0.99 13.12
CA SER A 29 7.00 -1.35 13.23
C SER A 29 7.90 -0.12 13.20
N LEU A 30 7.60 0.86 12.33
CA LEU A 30 8.34 2.12 12.25
C LEU A 30 8.19 2.97 13.53
N SER A 31 6.96 3.05 14.06
CA SER A 31 6.67 3.74 15.33
C SER A 31 7.36 3.07 16.52
N LEU A 32 7.43 1.73 16.55
CA LEU A 32 8.20 1.02 17.57
C LEU A 32 9.70 1.30 17.43
N LEU A 33 10.23 1.27 16.20
CA LEU A 33 11.62 1.64 15.92
C LEU A 33 11.95 3.06 16.41
N PHE A 34 11.04 4.02 16.21
CA PHE A 34 11.18 5.39 16.74
C PHE A 34 11.26 5.42 18.28
N LEU A 35 10.40 4.65 18.96
CA LEU A 35 10.36 4.62 20.43
C LEU A 35 11.58 3.94 21.05
N PHE A 36 12.13 2.92 20.39
CA PHE A 36 13.29 2.17 20.88
C PHE A 36 14.63 2.69 20.37
N THR A 37 14.64 3.63 19.43
CA THR A 37 15.88 4.08 18.77
C THR A 37 15.81 5.56 18.37
N HIS A 38 16.78 6.35 18.83
CA HIS A 38 17.06 7.71 18.35
C HIS A 38 18.27 7.69 17.40
N SER A 39 18.29 6.72 16.49
CA SER A 39 19.44 6.36 15.67
C SER A 39 19.18 6.62 14.19
N GLU A 40 20.27 6.78 13.44
CA GLU A 40 20.34 6.95 11.99
C GLU A 40 19.51 5.90 11.23
N LEU A 41 19.36 4.70 11.79
CA LEU A 41 18.52 3.62 11.23
C LEU A 41 17.05 4.00 11.11
N PHE A 42 16.50 4.76 12.05
CA PHE A 42 15.13 5.27 11.95
C PHE A 42 14.99 6.24 10.79
N ILE A 43 15.95 7.14 10.62
CA ILE A 43 15.97 8.11 9.51
C ILE A 43 16.02 7.37 8.17
N VAL A 44 16.89 6.36 8.04
CA VAL A 44 16.97 5.53 6.83
C VAL A 44 15.64 4.81 6.56
N ALA A 45 15.02 4.22 7.57
CA ALA A 45 13.74 3.54 7.42
C ALA A 45 12.61 4.50 6.98
N VAL A 46 12.56 5.72 7.55
CA VAL A 46 11.62 6.78 7.14
C VAL A 46 11.88 7.21 5.70
N VAL A 47 13.14 7.42 5.30
CA VAL A 47 13.49 7.80 3.92
C VAL A 47 13.03 6.73 2.93
N ILE A 48 13.25 5.44 3.24
CA ILE A 48 12.77 4.34 2.42
C ILE A 48 11.25 4.36 2.33
N GLN A 49 10.55 4.53 3.45
CA GLN A 49 9.09 4.56 3.49
C GLN A 49 8.51 5.72 2.69
N VAL A 50 9.06 6.93 2.83
CA VAL A 50 8.64 8.12 2.07
C VAL A 50 8.94 7.91 0.59
N SER A 51 10.09 7.34 0.24
CA SER A 51 10.46 7.03 -1.15
C SER A 51 9.47 6.05 -1.78
N ILE A 52 9.07 4.98 -1.06
CA ILE A 52 8.02 4.06 -1.51
C ILE A 52 6.69 4.80 -1.71
N MET A 53 6.32 5.70 -0.79
CA MET A 53 5.09 6.47 -0.93
C MET A 53 5.09 7.37 -2.17
N ILE A 54 6.16 8.13 -2.39
CA ILE A 54 6.24 9.13 -3.45
C ILE A 54 6.54 8.51 -4.81
N LEU A 55 7.45 7.53 -4.87
CA LEU A 55 7.91 6.94 -6.13
C LEU A 55 7.03 5.77 -6.60
N TRP A 56 6.20 5.20 -5.71
CA TRP A 56 5.37 4.05 -6.05
C TRP A 56 3.88 4.26 -5.80
N LEU A 57 3.49 4.39 -4.53
CA LEU A 57 2.07 4.44 -4.16
C LEU A 57 1.35 5.63 -4.79
N LEU A 58 1.99 6.80 -4.78
CA LEU A 58 1.43 8.03 -5.34
C LEU A 58 1.27 7.96 -6.88
N PRO A 59 2.28 7.58 -7.68
CA PRO A 59 2.13 7.38 -9.12
C PRO A 59 1.05 6.35 -9.47
N VAL A 60 1.01 5.22 -8.76
CA VAL A 60 0.00 4.18 -9.00
C VAL A 60 -1.40 4.68 -8.66
N PHE A 61 -1.55 5.44 -7.57
CA PHE A 61 -2.81 6.08 -7.20
C PHE A 61 -3.24 7.11 -8.26
N LEU A 62 -2.35 8.02 -8.64
CA LEU A 62 -2.61 9.05 -9.65
C LEU A 62 -2.96 8.44 -11.00
N PHE A 63 -2.27 7.37 -11.41
CA PHE A 63 -2.60 6.64 -12.64
C PHE A 63 -4.04 6.12 -12.60
N GLN A 64 -4.48 5.59 -11.46
CA GLN A 64 -5.82 5.04 -11.35
C GLN A 64 -6.92 6.10 -11.28
N VAL A 65 -6.66 7.21 -10.60
CA VAL A 65 -7.61 8.32 -10.50
C VAL A 65 -7.70 9.08 -11.81
N ILE A 66 -6.57 9.47 -12.40
CA ILE A 66 -6.51 10.38 -13.54
C ILE A 66 -6.77 9.63 -14.86
N TYR A 67 -6.06 8.51 -15.08
CA TYR A 67 -6.13 7.80 -16.36
C TYR A 67 -7.25 6.75 -16.39
N LYS A 68 -7.40 5.98 -15.31
CA LYS A 68 -8.45 4.94 -15.24
C LYS A 68 -9.78 5.46 -14.70
N LYS A 69 -9.85 6.74 -14.28
CA LYS A 69 -11.06 7.41 -13.75
C LYS A 69 -11.77 6.59 -12.68
N GLN A 70 -11.01 5.84 -11.88
CA GLN A 70 -11.58 5.00 -10.84
C GLN A 70 -11.96 5.85 -9.62
N PRO A 71 -12.98 5.45 -8.85
CA PRO A 71 -13.30 6.12 -7.59
C PRO A 71 -12.08 6.21 -6.68
N ILE A 72 -11.96 7.30 -5.93
CA ILE A 72 -10.80 7.57 -5.06
C ILE A 72 -10.52 6.37 -4.13
N TRP A 73 -11.55 5.84 -3.48
CA TRP A 73 -11.45 4.67 -2.60
C TRP A 73 -10.92 3.42 -3.31
N VAL A 74 -11.40 3.14 -4.52
CA VAL A 74 -10.96 2.01 -5.35
C VAL A 74 -9.49 2.18 -5.74
N SER A 75 -9.08 3.41 -6.06
CA SER A 75 -7.72 3.75 -6.43
C SER A 75 -6.73 3.58 -5.28
N VAL A 76 -7.11 3.99 -4.05
CA VAL A 76 -6.32 3.73 -2.83
C VAL A 76 -6.15 2.23 -2.61
N TYR A 77 -7.24 1.48 -2.73
CA TYR A 77 -7.20 0.03 -2.53
C TYR A 77 -6.28 -0.69 -3.51
N LYS A 78 -6.33 -0.32 -4.78
CA LYS A 78 -5.46 -0.92 -5.79
C LYS A 78 -4.01 -0.43 -5.71
N SER A 79 -3.75 0.81 -5.27
CA SER A 79 -2.36 1.23 -5.01
C SER A 79 -1.75 0.44 -3.86
N LEU A 80 -2.52 0.17 -2.81
CA LEU A 80 -2.11 -0.71 -1.71
C LEU A 80 -1.91 -2.16 -2.15
N ILE A 81 -2.77 -2.70 -3.02
CA ILE A 81 -2.61 -4.05 -3.58
C ILE A 81 -1.34 -4.14 -4.44
N SER A 82 -1.05 -3.12 -5.25
CA SER A 82 0.19 -3.04 -6.03
C SER A 82 1.43 -3.12 -5.13
N TYR A 83 1.40 -2.42 -4.00
CA TYR A 83 2.47 -2.49 -3.00
C TYR A 83 2.66 -3.90 -2.44
N ARG A 84 1.57 -4.58 -2.08
CA ARG A 84 1.63 -5.97 -1.57
C ARG A 84 2.16 -6.95 -2.63
N ASN A 85 1.69 -6.83 -3.87
CA ASN A 85 2.10 -7.74 -4.95
C ASN A 85 3.61 -7.71 -5.21
N ILE A 86 4.26 -6.55 -5.06
CA ILE A 86 5.72 -6.44 -5.25
C ILE A 86 6.46 -7.08 -4.09
N MET A 87 6.03 -6.82 -2.86
CA MET A 87 6.55 -7.52 -1.67
C MET A 87 6.42 -9.05 -1.81
N GLU A 88 5.34 -9.55 -2.40
CA GLU A 88 5.15 -10.98 -2.69
C GLU A 88 6.01 -11.50 -3.85
N GLN A 89 6.43 -10.63 -4.79
CA GLN A 89 7.28 -10.98 -5.94
C GLN A 89 8.78 -10.91 -5.66
N VAL A 90 9.20 -10.26 -4.57
CA VAL A 90 10.60 -10.28 -4.13
C VAL A 90 10.89 -11.66 -3.52
N GLN A 91 11.35 -12.60 -4.37
CA GLN A 91 12.02 -13.82 -3.91
C GLN A 91 13.45 -13.47 -3.51
N TRP A 92 13.75 -13.57 -2.22
CA TRP A 92 15.13 -13.48 -1.73
C TRP A 92 15.87 -14.77 -2.10
N PRO A 93 17.08 -14.70 -2.69
CA PRO A 93 17.91 -15.87 -2.96
C PRO A 93 18.37 -16.57 -1.66
#